data_AF-A0A1I1I090-F1
#
_entry.id   AF-A0A1I1I090-F1
#
_cell.length_a   1.000
_cell.length_b   1.000
_cell.length_c   1.000
_cell.angle_alpha   90.00
_cell.angle_beta   90.00
_cell.angle_gamma   90.00
#
_symmetry.space_group_name_H-M   'P 1'
#
loop_
_entity.id
_entity.type
_entity.pdbx_description
1 polymer ?
#
loop_
_entity_poly.entity_id
_entity_poly.type
_entity_poly.pdbx_seq_one_letter_code
_entity_poly.pdbx_strand_id
1 'polypeptide(L)'
;MIRLERNILDQANNHLRELEDHVMGNDDGDQDKALDTCSQLKALLALAEINDSGMSDECAGMLEEIERRSKLVVSRLQDSRFSI
;
A
#
# COMPACT_ATOMS: atom_id res chain seq x y z
N MET A 1 -10.96 18.28 8.78
CA MET A 1 -12.03 17.24 8.77
C MET A 1 -11.33 15.91 9.06
N ILE A 2 -11.01 15.63 10.33
CA ILE A 2 -9.90 14.73 10.70
C ILE A 2 -10.23 13.23 10.55
N ARG A 3 -11.51 12.86 10.51
CA ARG A 3 -11.94 11.44 10.51
C ARG A 3 -11.63 10.69 9.22
N LEU A 4 -11.68 11.37 8.06
CA LEU A 4 -11.47 10.71 6.78
C LEU A 4 -9.98 10.44 6.55
N GLU A 5 -9.14 11.45 6.83
CA GLU A 5 -7.68 11.39 6.70
C GLU A 5 -7.11 10.23 7.51
N ARG A 6 -7.47 10.17 8.80
CA ARG A 6 -7.01 9.11 9.71
C ARG A 6 -7.50 7.72 9.31
N ASN A 7 -8.70 7.62 8.72
CA ASN A 7 -9.26 6.36 8.27
C ASN A 7 -8.55 5.83 7.01
N ILE A 8 -8.26 6.71 6.03
CA ILE A 8 -7.46 6.36 4.85
C ILE A 8 -6.06 5.91 5.28
N LEU A 9 -5.44 6.62 6.22
CA LEU A 9 -4.11 6.30 6.73
C LEU A 9 -4.06 4.97 7.48
N ASP A 10 -5.10 4.67 8.25
CA ASP A 10 -5.25 3.40 8.97
C ASP A 10 -5.44 2.23 7.99
N GLN A 11 -6.32 2.39 6.99
CA GLN A 11 -6.50 1.41 5.91
C GLN A 11 -5.22 1.19 5.10
N ALA A 12 -4.51 2.27 4.75
CA ALA A 12 -3.26 2.19 4.01
C ALA A 12 -2.17 1.45 4.80
N ASN A 13 -2.07 1.69 6.11
CA ASN A 13 -1.16 0.94 6.98
C ASN A 13 -1.53 -0.53 7.10
N ASN A 14 -2.82 -0.85 7.19
CA ASN A 14 -3.27 -2.23 7.29
C ASN A 14 -2.93 -3.01 6.01
N HIS A 15 -3.25 -2.44 4.84
CA HIS A 15 -2.90 -3.04 3.55
C HIS A 15 -1.39 -3.18 3.35
N LEU A 16 -0.58 -2.21 3.80
CA LEU A 16 0.88 -2.34 3.74
C LEU A 16 1.38 -3.51 4.60
N ARG A 17 0.81 -3.68 5.79
CA ARG A 17 1.18 -4.78 6.70
C ARG A 17 0.77 -6.14 6.13
N GLU A 18 -0.43 -6.25 5.58
CA GLU A 18 -0.90 -7.46 4.88
C GLU A 18 -0.02 -7.78 3.67
N LEU A 19 0.35 -6.75 2.90
CA LEU A 19 1.29 -6.90 1.79
C LEU A 19 2.62 -7.48 2.25
N GLU A 20 3.23 -6.89 3.30
CA GLU A 20 4.49 -7.37 3.87
C GLU A 20 4.39 -8.81 4.39
N ASP A 21 3.27 -9.17 5.01
CA ASP A 21 2.99 -10.53 5.49
C ASP A 21 2.93 -11.54 4.34
N HIS A 22 2.18 -11.23 3.28
CA HIS A 22 2.08 -12.06 2.08
C HIS A 22 3.44 -12.24 1.38
N VAL A 23 4.29 -11.20 1.36
CA VAL A 23 5.64 -11.30 0.77
C VAL A 23 6.58 -12.14 1.61
N MET A 24 6.49 -12.04 2.94
CA MET A 24 7.29 -12.86 3.85
C MET A 24 6.80 -14.31 3.93
N GLY A 25 5.52 -14.56 3.66
CA GLY A 25 4.87 -15.87 3.74
C GLY A 25 5.44 -16.93 2.77
N ASN A 26 6.14 -16.51 1.72
CA ASN A 26 6.85 -17.38 0.76
C ASN A 26 5.98 -18.50 0.13
N ASP A 27 4.66 -18.28 0.07
CA ASP A 27 3.67 -19.19 -0.50
C ASP A 27 3.21 -18.62 -1.85
N ASP A 28 3.32 -19.40 -2.93
CA ASP A 28 2.96 -18.97 -4.30
C ASP A 28 1.49 -18.48 -4.39
N GLY A 29 0.59 -18.99 -3.53
CA GLY A 29 -0.80 -18.53 -3.45
C GLY A 29 -0.99 -17.15 -2.80
N ASP A 30 0.00 -16.68 -2.04
CA ASP A 30 -0.01 -15.38 -1.38
C ASP A 30 0.55 -14.27 -2.26
N GLN A 31 1.26 -14.61 -3.34
CA GLN A 31 1.82 -13.64 -4.28
C GLN A 31 0.72 -12.91 -5.08
N ASP A 32 -0.34 -13.62 -5.47
CA ASP A 32 -1.49 -13.03 -6.17
C ASP A 32 -2.29 -12.11 -5.23
N LYS A 33 -2.47 -12.54 -3.96
CA LYS A 33 -3.06 -11.69 -2.91
C LYS A 33 -2.21 -10.46 -2.62
N ALA A 34 -0.89 -10.58 -2.60
CA ALA A 34 -0.01 -9.44 -2.42
C ALA A 34 -0.17 -8.42 -3.55
N LEU A 35 -0.30 -8.86 -4.80
CA LEU A 35 -0.58 -7.99 -5.95
C LEU A 35 -1.96 -7.33 -5.85
N ASP A 36 -2.98 -8.07 -5.40
CA ASP A 36 -4.32 -7.54 -5.16
C ASP A 36 -4.32 -6.47 -4.05
N THR A 37 -3.75 -6.77 -2.88
CA THR A 37 -3.59 -5.85 -1.75
C THR A 37 -2.80 -4.60 -2.15
N CYS A 38 -1.75 -4.75 -2.98
CA CYS A 38 -1.03 -3.59 -3.50
C CYS A 38 -1.91 -2.75 -4.45
N SER A 39 -2.73 -3.37 -5.28
CA SER A 39 -3.63 -2.67 -6.18
C SER A 39 -4.70 -1.90 -5.41
N GLN A 40 -5.23 -2.49 -4.34
CA GLN A 40 -6.16 -1.84 -3.41
C GLN A 40 -5.51 -0.63 -2.73
N LEU A 41 -4.29 -0.79 -2.21
CA LEU A 41 -3.51 0.31 -1.60
C LEU A 41 -3.32 1.48 -2.58
N LYS A 42 -2.97 1.17 -3.83
CA LYS A 42 -2.75 2.17 -4.88
C LYS A 42 -4.03 2.92 -5.25
N ALA A 43 -5.16 2.21 -5.29
CA ALA A 43 -6.47 2.83 -5.48
C ALA A 43 -6.85 3.73 -4.30
N LEU A 44 -6.54 3.31 -3.06
CA LEU A 44 -6.79 4.09 -1.86
C LEU A 44 -5.97 5.39 -1.83
N LEU A 45 -4.71 5.33 -2.25
CA LEU A 45 -3.82 6.48 -2.40
C LEU A 45 -4.30 7.43 -3.50
N ALA A 46 -4.70 6.92 -4.66
CA ALA A 46 -5.27 7.74 -5.73
C ALA A 46 -6.58 8.43 -5.28
N LEU A 47 -7.42 7.74 -4.49
CA LEU A 47 -8.61 8.34 -3.89
C LEU A 47 -8.26 9.44 -2.88
N ALA A 48 -7.16 9.28 -2.13
CA ALA A 48 -6.64 10.29 -1.22
C ALA A 48 -6.17 11.55 -1.98
N GLU A 49 -5.42 11.39 -3.07
CA GLU A 49 -4.97 12.48 -3.95
C GLU A 49 -6.13 13.22 -4.63
N ILE A 50 -7.23 12.52 -4.97
CA ILE A 50 -8.42 13.18 -5.53
C ILE A 50 -9.16 13.98 -4.44
N ASN A 51 -9.09 13.55 -3.19
CA ASN A 51 -9.71 14.21 -2.04
C ASN A 51 -8.82 15.28 -1.36
N ASP A 52 -7.68 15.62 -1.97
CA ASP A 52 -6.62 16.50 -1.43
C ASP A 52 -7.07 17.92 -1.04
N SER A 53 -8.32 18.30 -1.34
CA SER A 53 -8.92 19.59 -0.96
C SER A 53 -9.01 19.87 0.56
N GLY A 54 -8.50 18.97 1.41
CA GLY A 54 -8.44 19.18 2.86
C GLY A 54 -7.54 18.20 3.63
N MET A 55 -6.58 17.52 2.97
CA MET A 55 -5.59 16.69 3.67
C MET A 55 -4.52 17.56 4.31
N SER A 56 -4.15 17.24 5.55
CA SER A 56 -3.00 17.84 6.22
C SER A 56 -1.70 17.33 5.60
N ASP A 57 -0.69 18.19 5.53
CA ASP A 57 0.66 17.89 5.01
C ASP A 57 1.26 16.64 5.69
N GLU A 58 1.00 16.44 6.99
CA GLU A 58 1.41 15.24 7.72
C GLU A 58 0.77 13.95 7.18
N CYS A 59 -0.51 13.99 6.77
CA CYS A 59 -1.18 12.84 6.18
C CYS A 59 -0.66 12.55 4.77
N ALA A 60 -0.44 13.60 3.97
CA ALA A 60 0.16 13.47 2.64
C ALA A 60 1.54 12.80 2.73
N GLY A 61 2.43 13.29 3.61
CA GLY A 61 3.76 12.73 3.78
C GLY A 61 3.76 11.26 4.24
N MET A 62 2.83 10.87 5.11
CA MET A 62 2.71 9.45 5.49
C MET A 62 2.17 8.57 4.35
N LEU A 63 1.24 9.08 3.54
CA LEU A 63 0.73 8.35 2.38
C LEU A 63 1.80 8.16 1.30
N GLU A 64 2.62 9.18 1.06
CA GLU A 64 3.80 9.07 0.17
C GLU A 64 4.79 8.01 0.67
N GLU A 65 5.04 7.94 1.98
CA GLU A 65 5.92 6.92 2.57
C GLU A 65 5.34 5.50 2.42
N ILE A 66 4.02 5.34 2.62
CA ILE A 66 3.33 4.06 2.39
C ILE A 66 3.39 3.65 0.91
N GLU A 67 3.19 4.60 -0.01
CA GLU A 67 3.34 4.34 -1.45
C GLU A 67 4.78 3.89 -1.79
N ARG A 68 5.78 4.56 -1.21
CA ARG A 68 7.18 4.22 -1.45
C ARG A 68 7.53 2.82 -0.94
N ARG A 69 7.06 2.45 0.26
CA ARG A 69 7.29 1.12 0.85
C ARG A 69 6.59 0.03 0.05
N SER A 70 5.34 0.22 -0.33
CA SER A 70 4.58 -0.76 -1.12
C SER A 70 5.18 -1.01 -2.50
N LYS A 71 5.64 0.05 -3.20
CA LYS A 71 6.40 -0.10 -4.46
C LYS A 71 7.63 -0.97 -4.28
N LEU A 72 8.39 -0.76 -3.21
CA LEU A 72 9.60 -1.54 -2.94
C LEU A 72 9.28 -3.01 -2.69
N VAL A 73 8.24 -3.28 -1.89
CA VAL A 73 7.76 -4.64 -1.59
C VAL A 73 7.30 -5.37 -2.86
N VAL A 74 6.52 -4.71 -3.72
CA VAL A 74 6.10 -5.27 -5.02
C VAL A 74 7.27 -5.47 -5.99
N SER A 75 8.23 -4.56 -6.03
CA SER A 75 9.44 -4.78 -6.84
C SER A 75 10.18 -6.04 -6.41
N ARG A 76 10.24 -6.35 -5.11
CA ARG A 76 10.84 -7.61 -4.64
C ARG A 76 10.02 -8.84 -5.02
N LEU A 77 8.69 -8.76 -4.98
CA LEU A 77 7.81 -9.83 -5.46
C LEU A 77 8.02 -10.13 -6.95
N GLN A 78 8.17 -9.09 -7.77
CA GLN A 78 8.41 -9.25 -9.21
C GLN A 78 9.80 -9.83 -9.48
N ASP A 79 10.84 -9.40 -8.75
CA ASP A 79 12.21 -9.90 -8.90
C ASP A 79 12.30 -11.41 -8.57
N SER A 80 11.60 -11.87 -7.54
CA SER A 80 11.44 -13.30 -7.23
C SER A 80 10.78 -14.08 -8.36
N ARG A 81 9.89 -13.45 -9.14
CA ARG A 81 9.16 -14.06 -10.26
C ARG A 81 10.00 -14.23 -11.54
N PHE A 82 11.10 -13.49 -11.66
CA PHE A 82 12.02 -13.57 -12.81
C PHE A 82 13.24 -14.47 -12.57
N SER A 83 13.37 -15.07 -11.38
CA SER A 83 14.49 -15.96 -11.02
C SER A 83 14.23 -17.46 -11.31
N ILE A 84 13.25 -17.80 -12.16
CA ILE A 84 12.96 -19.18 -12.60
C ILE A 84 13.37 -19.36 -14.07
#